data_AF-A0A924X8Q9-F1
#
_entry.id   AF-A0A924X8Q9-F1
#
_cell.length_a   1.000
_cell.length_b   1.000
_cell.length_c   1.000
_cell.angle_alpha   90.00
_cell.angle_beta   90.00
_cell.angle_gamma   90.00
#
_symmetry.space_group_name_H-M   'P 1'
#
loop_
_entity.id
_entity.type
_entity.pdbx_description
1 polymer ?
#
loop_
_entity_poly.entity_id
_entity_poly.type
_entity_poly.pdbx_seq_one_letter_code
_entity_poly.pdbx_strand_id
1 'polypeptide(L)'
;MRNILERAAVLEPDGELGLDWLDTASTRVDVTGFIVSKPVSLDELERHYARWVLGMLGNKRLETAKALGISHPTLGKLLKDED
;
A
#
# COMPACT_ATOMS: atom_id res chain seq x y z
N MET A 1 12.64 9.06 6.43
CA MET A 1 12.49 9.46 7.86
C MET A 1 12.08 10.91 8.09
N ARG A 2 12.17 11.83 7.10
CA ARG A 2 11.73 13.23 7.27
C ARG A 2 10.20 13.40 7.35
N ASN A 3 9.47 12.64 6.54
CA ASN A 3 8.01 12.73 6.41
C ASN A 3 7.23 12.36 7.69
N ILE A 4 7.75 11.42 8.49
CA ILE A 4 7.09 10.96 9.71
C ILE A 4 7.24 12.00 10.84
N LEU A 5 8.42 12.63 10.93
CA LEU A 5 8.69 13.69 11.88
C LEU A 5 7.90 14.98 11.55
N GLU A 6 7.76 15.30 10.27
CA GLU A 6 6.97 16.46 9.80
C GLU A 6 5.47 16.32 10.11
N ARG A 7 4.92 15.10 10.05
CA ARG A 7 3.51 14.84 10.40
C ARG A 7 3.24 14.89 11.89
N ALA A 8 4.19 14.42 12.70
CA ALA A 8 4.10 14.46 14.16
C ALA A 8 4.12 15.91 14.68
N ALA A 9 5.00 16.75 14.12
CA ALA A 9 5.10 18.16 14.50
C ALA A 9 3.87 19.02 14.15
N VAL A 10 3.08 18.62 13.14
CA VAL A 10 1.89 19.36 12.69
C VAL A 10 0.63 19.02 13.52
N LEU A 11 0.64 17.92 14.28
CA LEU A 11 -0.52 17.42 15.02
C LEU A 11 -0.44 17.63 16.55
N GLU A 12 0.60 18.29 17.05
CA GLU A 12 0.82 18.43 18.50
C GLU A 12 0.44 19.85 19.00
N PRO A 13 -0.46 19.99 19.99
CA PRO A 13 -0.69 21.27 20.66
C PRO A 13 0.33 21.57 21.75
N ASP A 14 1.05 20.57 22.30
CA ASP A 14 1.93 20.77 23.46
C ASP A 14 3.06 19.72 23.55
N GLY A 15 4.07 19.88 22.68
CA GLY A 15 5.47 20.03 23.12
C GLY A 15 6.33 18.85 23.58
N GLU A 16 5.84 17.62 23.83
CA GLU A 16 6.73 16.50 24.19
C GLU A 16 6.28 15.12 23.65
N LEU A 17 7.02 14.62 22.66
CA LEU A 17 6.90 13.25 22.12
C LEU A 17 7.59 12.23 23.03
N GLY A 18 6.81 11.54 23.86
CA GLY A 18 7.28 10.38 24.66
C GLY A 18 7.49 9.11 23.83
N LEU A 19 8.36 8.20 24.30
CA LEU A 19 8.57 6.87 23.68
C LEU A 19 7.30 6.01 23.65
N ASP A 20 6.31 6.33 24.48
CA ASP A 20 4.99 5.70 24.50
C ASP A 20 4.18 5.93 23.20
N TRP A 21 4.55 6.94 22.40
CA TRP A 21 3.98 7.15 21.05
C TRP A 21 4.52 6.17 20.02
N LEU A 22 5.73 5.61 20.25
CA LEU A 22 6.29 4.55 19.43
C LEU A 22 5.74 3.17 19.81
N ASP A 23 5.14 3.03 21.00
CA ASP A 23 4.48 1.80 21.46
C ASP A 23 2.97 1.82 21.17
N THR A 24 2.59 2.31 19.99
CA THR A 24 1.33 1.86 19.39
C THR A 24 1.56 0.46 18.85
N ALA A 25 1.48 -0.47 19.79
CA ALA A 25 0.96 -1.82 19.67
C ALA A 25 1.11 -2.45 18.27
N SER A 26 1.75 -3.61 18.29
CA SER A 26 1.29 -4.83 17.62
C SER A 26 -0.24 -4.93 17.64
N THR A 27 -0.88 -4.11 16.83
CA THR A 27 -2.22 -4.29 16.37
C THR A 27 -2.03 -5.47 15.45
N ARG A 28 -2.53 -6.63 15.89
CA ARG A 28 -3.12 -7.57 14.93
C ARG A 28 -4.17 -6.77 14.20
N VAL A 29 -3.73 -5.99 13.22
CA VAL A 29 -4.58 -5.51 12.16
C VAL A 29 -5.09 -6.80 11.57
N ASP A 30 -6.40 -6.99 11.57
CA ASP A 30 -7.02 -7.99 10.74
C ASP A 30 -6.80 -7.48 9.30
N VAL A 31 -5.61 -7.73 8.74
CA VAL A 31 -5.16 -7.03 7.54
C VAL A 31 -5.88 -7.63 6.35
N THR A 32 -7.08 -7.14 6.08
CA THR A 32 -7.71 -7.18 4.75
C THR A 32 -7.09 -6.12 3.82
N GLY A 33 -5.79 -5.85 3.97
CA GLY A 33 -5.07 -4.76 3.33
C GLY A 33 -3.84 -5.24 2.57
N PHE A 34 -3.33 -4.39 1.68
CA PHE A 34 -2.12 -4.67 0.93
C PHE A 34 -0.87 -4.34 1.77
N ILE A 35 0.05 -5.30 1.91
CA ILE A 35 1.32 -5.14 2.63
C ILE A 35 2.48 -5.58 1.74
N VAL A 36 3.60 -4.86 1.81
CA VAL A 36 4.90 -5.30 1.28
C VAL A 36 5.92 -5.36 2.41
N SER A 37 6.67 -6.46 2.49
CA SER A 37 7.58 -6.77 3.61
C SER A 37 8.97 -6.13 3.50
N LYS A 38 9.34 -5.62 2.32
CA LYS A 38 10.64 -4.99 2.05
C LYS A 38 10.44 -3.76 1.16
N PRO A 39 11.36 -2.77 1.21
CA PRO A 39 11.39 -1.72 0.20
C PRO A 39 11.53 -2.33 -1.20
N VAL A 40 10.64 -1.94 -2.10
CA VAL A 40 10.63 -2.34 -3.51
C VAL A 40 10.60 -1.09 -4.37
N SER A 41 10.95 -1.23 -5.65
CA SER A 41 10.73 -0.15 -6.62
C SER A 41 9.24 0.16 -6.79
N LEU A 42 8.92 1.34 -7.31
CA LEU A 42 7.54 1.74 -7.58
C LEU A 42 6.87 0.76 -8.55
N ASP A 43 7.56 0.41 -9.64
CA ASP A 43 7.07 -0.54 -10.64
C ASP A 43 6.72 -1.90 -10.01
N GLU A 44 7.58 -2.42 -9.12
CA GLU A 44 7.30 -3.66 -8.39
C GLU A 44 6.11 -3.53 -7.44
N LEU A 45 5.98 -2.38 -6.75
CA LEU A 45 4.87 -2.09 -5.86
C LEU A 45 3.53 -2.09 -6.63
N GLU A 46 3.50 -1.42 -7.79
CA GLU A 46 2.32 -1.35 -8.66
C GLU A 46 1.90 -2.74 -9.13
N ARG A 47 2.86 -3.59 -9.52
CA ARG A 47 2.60 -4.99 -9.90
C ARG A 47 2.03 -5.81 -8.75
N HIS A 48 2.65 -5.74 -7.58
CA HIS A 48 2.17 -6.43 -6.38
C HIS A 48 0.76 -5.98 -6.00
N TYR A 49 0.50 -4.68 -6.05
CA TYR A 49 -0.81 -4.13 -5.73
C TYR A 49 -1.88 -4.58 -6.74
N ALA A 50 -1.56 -4.53 -8.04
CA ALA A 50 -2.48 -4.98 -9.08
C ALA A 50 -2.84 -6.47 -8.94
N ARG A 51 -1.88 -7.32 -8.57
CA ARG A 51 -2.11 -8.74 -8.28
C ARG A 51 -2.97 -8.95 -7.05
N TRP A 52 -2.73 -8.18 -5.98
CA TRP A 52 -3.53 -8.24 -4.76
C TRP A 52 -4.99 -7.87 -5.03
N VAL A 53 -5.25 -6.77 -5.77
CA VAL A 53 -6.61 -6.36 -6.15
C VAL A 53 -7.27 -7.40 -7.07
N LEU A 54 -6.52 -7.98 -8.00
CA LEU A 54 -7.02 -9.04 -8.88
C LEU A 54 -7.48 -10.26 -8.09
N GLY A 55 -6.70 -10.70 -7.09
CA GLY A 55 -7.06 -11.79 -6.20
C GLY A 55 -8.30 -11.47 -5.36
N MET A 56 -8.36 -10.26 -4.80
CA MET A 56 -9.50 -9.77 -4.01
C MET A 56 -10.81 -9.76 -4.82
N LEU A 57 -10.76 -9.44 -6.11
CA LEU A 57 -11.92 -9.41 -7.02
C LEU A 57 -12.18 -10.74 -7.74
N GLY A 58 -11.57 -11.84 -7.30
CA GLY A 58 -11.82 -13.17 -7.85
C GLY A 58 -11.32 -13.34 -9.29
N ASN A 59 -10.16 -12.76 -9.63
CA ASN A 59 -9.52 -12.84 -10.95
C ASN A 59 -10.29 -12.19 -12.11
N LYS A 60 -11.26 -11.33 -11.80
CA LYS A 60 -12.02 -10.58 -12.82
C LYS A 60 -11.23 -9.38 -13.32
N ARG A 61 -10.50 -9.57 -14.44
CA ARG A 61 -9.60 -8.55 -15.01
C ARG A 61 -10.31 -7.24 -15.37
N LEU A 62 -11.54 -7.29 -15.90
CA LEU A 62 -12.27 -6.09 -16.27
C LEU A 62 -12.69 -5.26 -15.05
N GLU A 63 -13.21 -5.92 -14.00
CA GLU A 63 -13.55 -5.27 -12.74
C GLU A 63 -12.29 -4.71 -12.05
N THR A 64 -11.18 -5.43 -12.13
CA THR A 64 -9.87 -5.01 -11.60
C THR A 64 -9.35 -3.75 -12.29
N ALA A 65 -9.38 -3.71 -13.63
CA ALA A 65 -8.93 -2.55 -14.39
C ALA A 65 -9.77 -1.30 -14.05
N LYS A 66 -11.10 -1.49 -13.92
CA LYS A 66 -12.02 -0.43 -13.50
C LYS A 66 -11.73 0.04 -12.07
N ALA A 67 -11.50 -0.87 -11.13
CA ALA A 67 -11.18 -0.55 -9.74
C ALA A 67 -9.85 0.22 -9.60
N LEU A 68 -8.87 -0.11 -10.44
CA LEU A 68 -7.57 0.57 -10.50
C LEU A 68 -7.58 1.86 -11.33
N GLY A 69 -8.68 2.19 -12.02
CA GLY A 69 -8.77 3.38 -12.87
C GLY A 69 -7.90 3.31 -14.13
N ILE A 70 -7.52 2.12 -14.59
CA ILE A 70 -6.66 1.92 -15.76
C ILE A 70 -7.39 1.16 -16.88
N SER A 71 -6.85 1.25 -18.09
CA SER A 71 -7.38 0.47 -19.22
C SER A 71 -7.10 -1.03 -19.05
N HIS A 72 -7.95 -1.88 -19.61
CA HIS A 72 -7.75 -3.33 -19.59
C HIS A 72 -6.42 -3.77 -20.25
N PRO A 73 -5.98 -3.19 -21.39
CA PRO A 73 -4.64 -3.43 -21.92
C PRO A 73 -3.51 -3.02 -20.97
N THR A 74 -3.65 -1.89 -20.26
CA THR A 74 -2.65 -1.42 -19.28
C THR A 74 -2.51 -2.41 -18.13
N LEU A 75 -3.61 -2.91 -17.58
CA LEU A 75 -3.59 -3.97 -16.58
C LEU A 75 -2.92 -5.24 -17.13
N GLY A 76 -3.16 -5.56 -18.40
CA GLY A 76 -2.52 -6.68 -19.07
C GLY A 76 -0.99 -6.56 -19.14
N LYS A 77 -0.46 -5.38 -19.42
CA LYS A 77 0.99 -5.11 -19.43
C LYS A 77 1.57 -5.20 -18.02
N LEU A 78 0.94 -4.51 -17.06
CA LEU A 78 1.37 -4.49 -15.66
C LEU A 78 1.47 -5.90 -15.04
N LEU A 79 0.60 -6.82 -15.45
CA LEU A 79 0.61 -8.21 -14.95
C LEU A 79 1.55 -9.17 -15.72
N LYS A 80 2.14 -8.75 -16.84
CA LYS A 80 2.97 -9.60 -17.71
C LYS A 80 4.47 -9.48 -17.50
N ASP A 81 4.94 -8.38 -16.90
CA ASP A 81 6.38 -8.06 -16.82
C ASP A 81 7.14 -8.88 -15.76
N GLU A 82 6.87 -10.18 -15.64
CA GLU A 82 7.67 -11.16 -14.87
C GLU A 82 7.99 -12.35 -15.79
N ASP A 83 9.11 -12.25 -16.50
CA ASP A 83 9.94 -13.36 -16.97
C ASP A 83 11.42 -12.98 -16.74
#